data_AF-A0A147ESV5-F1
#
_entry.id   AF-A0A147ESV5-F1
#
_cell.length_a   1.000
_cell.length_b   1.000
_cell.length_c   1.000
_cell.angle_alpha   90.00
_cell.angle_beta   90.00
_cell.angle_gamma   90.00
#
_symmetry.space_group_name_H-M   'P 1'
#
loop_
_entity.id
_entity.type
_entity.pdbx_description
1 polymer ?
#
loop_
_entity_poly.entity_id
_entity_poly.type
_entity_poly.pdbx_seq_one_letter_code
_entity_poly.pdbx_strand_id
1 'polypeptide(L)' 'MARARLVTHAYRYPEGWQEVKHERLTRAHAQALSAQGFTLVRARRGFFDVREVSLSWYLG' A
#
# COMPACT_ATOMS: atom_id res chain seq x y z
N MET A 1 -19.90 9.36 -1.18
CA MET A 1 -18.93 8.94 -0.14
C MET A 1 -17.66 8.41 -0.80
N ALA A 2 -16.48 8.96 -0.47
CA ALA A 2 -15.22 8.49 -1.04
C ALA A 2 -14.85 7.10 -0.46
N ARG A 3 -14.96 6.05 -1.28
CA ARG A 3 -14.58 4.68 -0.89
C ARG A 3 -13.07 4.67 -0.59
N ALA A 4 -12.69 4.28 0.61
CA ALA A 4 -11.29 4.21 1.01
C ALA A 4 -10.52 3.22 0.12
N ARG A 5 -9.28 3.55 -0.24
CA ARG A 5 -8.38 2.64 -0.93
C ARG A 5 -7.91 1.56 0.04
N LEU A 6 -8.02 0.30 -0.35
CA LEU A 6 -7.51 -0.85 0.38
C LEU A 6 -6.18 -1.28 -0.21
N VAL A 7 -5.15 -1.43 0.61
CA VAL A 7 -3.86 -2.00 0.19
C VAL A 7 -4.08 -3.48 -0.07
N THR A 8 -3.55 -3.97 -1.19
CA THR A 8 -3.68 -5.37 -1.61
C THR A 8 -2.31 -6.05 -1.67
N HIS A 9 -1.32 -5.32 -2.16
CA HIS A 9 0.04 -5.81 -2.30
C HIS A 9 1.01 -4.74 -1.83
N ALA A 10 2.14 -5.15 -1.28
CA ALA A 10 3.28 -4.30 -1.00
C ALA A 10 4.50 -4.82 -1.77
N TYR A 11 5.35 -3.92 -2.23
CA TYR A 11 6.54 -4.26 -3.00
C TYR A 11 7.78 -3.98 -2.17
N ARG A 12 8.71 -4.93 -2.20
CA ARG A 12 10.00 -4.87 -1.52
C ARG A 12 11.07 -5.37 -2.49
N TYR A 13 12.19 -4.66 -2.57
CA TYR A 13 13.34 -5.14 -3.34
C TYR A 13 14.27 -5.97 -2.42
N PRO A 14 14.77 -7.16 -2.85
CA PRO A 14 14.60 -7.81 -4.16
C PRO A 14 13.40 -8.77 -4.26
N GLU A 15 12.64 -8.98 -3.18
CA GLU A 15 11.57 -9.99 -3.06
C GLU A 15 10.39 -9.81 -4.05
N GLY A 16 10.17 -8.60 -4.56
CA GLY A 16 9.08 -8.27 -5.49
C GLY A 16 7.78 -7.88 -4.79
N TRP A 17 6.66 -8.13 -5.47
CA TRP A 17 5.31 -7.87 -4.94
C TRP A 17 4.87 -9.01 -4.02
N GLN A 18 4.50 -8.66 -2.79
CA GLN A 18 3.92 -9.57 -1.81
C GLN A 18 2.49 -9.16 -1.51
N GLU A 19 1.60 -10.14 -1.40
CA GLU A 19 0.24 -9.92 -0.93
C GLU A 19 0.28 -9.50 0.53
N VAL A 20 -0.44 -8.43 0.86
CA VAL A 20 -0.57 -7.94 2.23
C VAL A 20 -2.03 -7.91 2.62
N LYS A 21 -2.29 -7.87 3.93
CA LYS A 21 -3.65 -7.83 4.46
C LYS A 21 -4.44 -6.67 3.85
N HIS A 22 -5.63 -6.97 3.35
CA HIS A 22 -6.54 -6.02 2.72
C HIS A 22 -7.07 -4.96 3.69
N GLU A 23 -6.24 -3.95 3.97
CA GLU A 23 -6.51 -2.91 4.96
C GLU A 23 -6.52 -1.52 4.33
N ARG A 24 -7.18 -0.56 4.98
CA ARG A 24 -7.22 0.83 4.50
C ARG A 24 -5.82 1.42 4.44
N LEU A 25 -5.50 2.07 3.32
CA LEU A 25 -4.26 2.82 3.16
C LEU A 25 -4.30 4.07 4.05
N THR A 26 -3.81 3.92 5.28
CA THR A 26 -3.63 4.98 6.27
C THR A 26 -2.16 5.28 6.47
N ARG A 27 -1.83 6.46 7.03
CA ARG A 27 -0.43 6.84 7.31
C ARG A 27 0.24 5.85 8.27
N ALA A 28 -0.48 5.39 9.30
CA ALA A 28 0.02 4.40 10.25
C ALA A 28 0.33 3.06 9.58
N HIS A 29 -0.57 2.57 8.71
CA HIS A 29 -0.35 1.34 7.96
C HIS A 29 0.82 1.48 6.97
N ALA A 30 0.94 2.63 6.29
CA ALA A 30 2.06 2.92 5.41
C ALA A 30 3.41 2.97 6.16
N GLN A 31 3.45 3.55 7.37
CA GLN A 31 4.62 3.52 8.23
C GLN A 31 4.99 2.11 8.66
N ALA A 32 4.01 1.28 9.04
CA ALA A 32 4.25 -0.11 9.42
C ALA A 32 4.83 -0.93 8.26
N LEU A 33 4.33 -0.73 7.02
CA LEU A 33 4.89 -1.37 5.83
C LEU A 33 6.29 -0.85 5.50
N SER A 34 6.53 0.46 5.65
CA SER A 34 7.87 1.01 5.45
C SER A 34 8.87 0.49 6.49
N ALA A 35 8.45 0.31 7.75
CA ALA A 35 9.28 -0.28 8.80
C ALA A 35 9.61 -1.75 8.52
N GLN A 36 8.71 -2.45 7.83
CA GLN A 36 8.97 -3.79 7.28
C GLN A 36 9.85 -3.74 6.01
N GLY A 37 10.29 -2.59 5.53
CA GLY A 37 11.17 -2.46 4.36
C GLY A 37 10.46 -2.49 3.01
N PHE A 38 9.13 -2.41 2.97
CA PHE A 38 8.40 -2.19 1.73
C PHE A 38 8.60 -0.75 1.24
N THR A 39 8.58 -0.54 -0.07
CA THR A 39 8.77 0.79 -0.70
C THR A 39 7.53 1.28 -1.44
N LEU A 40 6.75 0.35 -1.99
CA LEU A 40 5.59 0.63 -2.83
C LEU A 40 4.40 -0.21 -2.36
N VAL A 41 3.20 0.31 -2.54
CA VAL A 41 1.96 -0.41 -2.25
C VAL A 41 0.97 -0.29 -3.38
N ARG A 42 0.28 -1.39 -3.68
CA ARG A 42 -0.82 -1.43 -4.63
C ARG A 42 -2.13 -1.32 -3.87
N ALA A 43 -2.80 -0.20 -4.04
CA ALA A 43 -4.05 0.13 -3.38
C ALA A 43 -5.22 0.11 -4.38
N ARG A 44 -6.31 -0.57 -4.01
CA ARG A 44 -7.51 -0.80 -4.81
C ARG A 44 -8.70 -0.02 -4.26
N ARG A 45 -9.52 0.56 -5.12
CA ARG A 45 -10.79 1.25 -4.81
C ARG A 45 -11.92 0.70 -5.68
N GLY A 46 -12.63 -0.33 -5.21
CA GLY A 46 -13.65 -1.01 -6.04
C GLY A 46 -13.00 -1.97 -7.04
N PHE A 47 -13.69 -2.37 -8.10
CA PHE A 47 -13.22 -3.46 -8.98
C PHE A 47 -12.15 -3.07 -10.00
N PHE A 48 -12.14 -1.81 -10.46
CA PHE A 48 -11.30 -1.38 -11.58
C PHE A 48 -10.29 -0.26 -11.25
N ASP A 49 -10.39 0.36 -10.07
CA ASP A 49 -9.43 1.39 -9.66
C ASP A 49 -8.33 0.73 -8.84
N VAL A 50 -7.19 0.48 -9.46
CA VAL A 50 -5.97 0.03 -8.79
C VAL A 50 -4.90 1.07 -9.04
N ARG A 51 -4.22 1.48 -7.98
CA ARG A 51 -3.11 2.43 -8.04
C ARG A 51 -1.92 1.95 -7.24
N GLU A 52 -0.75 2.18 -7.79
CA GLU A 52 0.51 2.00 -7.09
C GLU A 52 0.87 3.33 -6.43
N VAL A 53 1.21 3.26 -5.15
CA VAL A 53 1.51 4.42 -4.32
C VAL A 53 2.81 4.15 -3.60
N SER A 54 3.78 5.05 -3.72
CA SER A 54 5.04 4.94 -2.97
C SER A 54 4.79 5.30 -1.52
N LEU A 55 5.29 4.46 -0.60
CA LEU A 55 5.17 4.68 0.84
C LEU A 55 5.85 5.99 1.27
N SER A 56 6.86 6.44 0.51
CA SER A 56 7.53 7.72 0.67
C SER A 56 6.58 8.92 0.74
N TRP A 57 5.45 8.89 0.03
CA TRP A 57 4.43 9.97 0.07
C TRP A 57 3.76 10.11 1.45
N TYR A 58 3.78 9.06 2.27
CA TYR A 58 3.15 9.03 3.60
C TYR A 58 4.14 9.24 4.75
N LEU A 59 5.44 9.13 4.46
CA LEU A 59 6.53 9.33 5.41
C LEU A 59 6.98 10.79 5.50
N GLY A 60 6.62 11.61 4.50
CA GLY A 60 6.76 13.07 4.53
C GLY A 60 5.85 13.75 5.52
#